data_AF-A0A2E6H5Z2-F1
#
_entry.id   AF-A0A2E6H5Z2-F1
#
_cell.length_a   1.000
_cell.length_b   1.000
_cell.length_c   1.000
_cell.angle_alpha   90.00
_cell.angle_beta   90.00
_cell.angle_gamma   90.00
#
_symmetry.space_group_name_H-M   'P 1'
#
loop_
_entity.id
_entity.type
_entity.pdbx_description
1 polymer ?
#
loop_
_entity_poly.entity_id
_entity_poly.type
_entity_poly.pdbx_seq_one_letter_code
_entity_poly.pdbx_strand_id
1 'polypeptide(L)'
;MSLINRDKIVDDLLRRRPLGPKHPYQKVTYEKNVTGSRWCNRKRDHIEQVELIPSVTQWGYTDRQLFDLGFRSEEETMAYVLERFFDGKEKWSLGKKKATATRRTNRLWQRISPAVSNTISEGGVGIYKVRGSYHWTIGYLYATSKEEAKIAAKLYFGYLIKGDKYSTWPRTEFVRFGTVSDVLDLNAETKASIAGDITRAKSRIEDLKKEIETLNIRSSALAMVESQQLEAEL
;
A
#
# COMPACT_ATOMS: atom_id res chain seq x y z
N MET A 1 16.87 2.70 7.75
CA MET A 1 17.79 1.60 7.39
C MET A 1 18.58 2.02 6.15
N SER A 2 19.91 1.82 6.09
CA SER A 2 20.66 2.16 4.86
C SER A 2 20.26 1.22 3.72
N LEU A 3 20.25 1.72 2.48
CA LEU A 3 19.91 0.92 1.28
C LEU A 3 20.76 -0.36 1.19
N ILE A 4 22.05 -0.25 1.53
CA ILE A 4 23.00 -1.37 1.56
C ILE A 4 22.56 -2.47 2.52
N ASN A 5 21.93 -2.12 3.65
CA ASN A 5 21.45 -3.12 4.60
C ASN A 5 20.14 -3.77 4.12
N ARG A 6 19.23 -2.99 3.51
CA ARG A 6 18.00 -3.50 2.89
C ARG A 6 18.31 -4.58 1.86
N ASP A 7 19.24 -4.29 0.95
CA ASP A 7 19.58 -5.19 -0.14
C ASP A 7 20.18 -6.52 0.33
N LYS A 8 21.01 -6.48 1.38
CA LYS A 8 21.60 -7.68 2.01
C LYS A 8 20.52 -8.58 2.62
N ILE A 9 19.56 -8.00 3.33
CA ILE A 9 18.44 -8.76 3.90
C ILE A 9 17.62 -9.38 2.76
N VAL A 10 17.31 -8.61 1.71
CA VAL A 10 16.55 -9.13 0.57
C VAL A 10 17.29 -10.27 -0.14
N ASP A 11 18.60 -10.15 -0.36
CA ASP A 11 19.38 -11.21 -1.00
C ASP A 11 19.37 -12.50 -0.18
N ASP A 12 19.49 -12.40 1.14
CA ASP A 12 19.36 -13.54 2.04
C ASP A 12 17.94 -14.14 1.99
N LEU A 13 16.91 -13.29 2.02
CA LEU A 13 15.50 -13.68 1.87
C LEU A 13 15.13 -14.16 0.46
N LEU A 14 16.01 -14.06 -0.54
CA LEU A 14 15.81 -14.66 -1.86
C LEU A 14 16.47 -16.03 -1.99
N ARG A 15 17.36 -16.41 -1.06
CA ARG A 15 18.00 -17.73 -1.04
C ARG A 15 16.97 -18.84 -0.87
N ARG A 16 17.29 -20.04 -1.34
CA ARG A 16 16.43 -21.21 -1.08
C ARG A 16 16.27 -21.46 0.43
N ARG A 17 17.34 -21.21 1.19
CA ARG A 17 17.42 -21.29 2.66
C ARG A 17 18.06 -20.01 3.19
N PRO A 18 17.27 -19.02 3.66
CA PRO A 18 17.81 -17.84 4.33
C PRO A 18 18.72 -18.23 5.49
N LEU A 19 19.81 -17.48 5.67
CA LEU A 19 20.78 -17.74 6.72
C LEU A 19 20.52 -16.90 7.97
N GLY A 20 19.80 -15.79 7.84
CA GLY A 20 19.49 -14.89 8.94
C GLY A 20 20.60 -13.85 9.22
N PRO A 21 20.33 -12.87 10.08
CA PRO A 21 21.24 -11.76 10.34
C PRO A 21 22.48 -12.14 11.16
N LYS A 22 22.40 -13.23 11.93
CA LYS A 22 23.48 -13.70 12.83
C LYS A 22 24.36 -14.78 12.21
N HIS A 23 24.22 -15.07 10.92
CA HIS A 23 25.11 -16.04 10.26
C HIS A 23 26.56 -15.50 10.24
N PRO A 24 27.58 -16.32 10.56
CA PRO A 24 27.55 -17.78 10.75
C PRO A 24 27.29 -18.27 12.19
N TYR A 25 27.19 -17.37 13.17
CA TYR A 25 27.11 -17.73 14.59
C TYR A 25 25.82 -18.48 14.98
N GLN A 26 24.71 -18.21 14.29
CA GLN A 26 23.44 -18.93 14.47
C GLN A 26 22.99 -19.51 13.12
N LYS A 27 23.15 -20.82 12.94
CA LYS A 27 22.71 -21.52 11.73
C LYS A 27 21.22 -21.83 11.82
N VAL A 28 20.44 -21.32 10.87
CA VAL A 28 19.03 -21.72 10.69
C VAL A 28 18.98 -23.11 10.06
N THR A 29 18.57 -24.11 10.83
CA THR A 29 18.26 -25.47 10.34
C THR A 29 16.81 -25.54 9.86
N TYR A 30 16.48 -26.58 9.06
CA TYR A 30 15.15 -26.77 8.50
C TYR A 30 14.68 -28.20 8.71
N GLU A 31 13.50 -28.34 9.29
CA GLU A 31 12.81 -29.62 9.40
C GLU A 31 11.91 -29.83 8.19
N LYS A 32 11.85 -31.07 7.73
CA LYS A 32 10.98 -31.46 6.61
C LYS A 32 9.64 -31.91 7.18
N ASN A 33 8.59 -31.17 6.88
CA ASN A 33 7.23 -31.58 7.17
C ASN A 33 6.55 -32.06 5.88
N VAL A 34 6.07 -33.29 5.85
CA VAL A 34 5.35 -33.84 4.69
C VAL A 34 3.90 -33.38 4.78
N THR A 35 3.50 -32.47 3.89
CA THR A 35 2.17 -31.86 3.88
C THR A 35 1.19 -32.58 2.96
N GLY A 36 1.67 -33.52 2.15
CA GLY A 36 0.84 -34.33 1.27
C GLY A 36 1.65 -35.01 0.17
N SER A 37 0.97 -35.46 -0.87
CA SER A 37 1.59 -35.99 -2.08
C SER A 37 0.90 -35.42 -3.31
N ARG A 38 1.66 -35.21 -4.40
CA ARG A 38 1.10 -34.84 -5.70
C ARG A 38 1.64 -35.74 -6.78
N TRP A 39 0.76 -36.13 -7.71
CA TRP A 39 1.17 -36.86 -8.90
C TRP A 39 2.13 -36.02 -9.74
N CYS A 40 3.27 -36.59 -10.12
CA CYS A 40 4.24 -35.96 -11.00
C CYS A 40 4.32 -36.71 -12.33
N ASN A 41 3.76 -36.11 -13.38
CA ASN A 41 3.76 -36.67 -14.73
C ASN A 41 5.16 -37.06 -15.23
N ARG A 42 6.21 -36.32 -14.83
CA ARG A 42 7.59 -36.61 -15.23
C ARG A 42 8.14 -37.89 -14.62
N LYS A 43 7.80 -38.17 -13.36
CA LYS A 43 8.25 -39.39 -12.66
C LYS A 43 7.25 -40.54 -12.75
N ARG A 44 6.04 -40.27 -13.24
CA ARG A 44 4.89 -41.19 -13.21
C ARG A 44 4.65 -41.76 -11.80
N ASP A 45 4.78 -40.88 -10.80
CA ASP A 45 4.70 -41.26 -9.39
C ASP A 45 4.19 -40.09 -8.53
N HIS A 46 3.66 -40.41 -7.34
CA HIS A 46 3.33 -39.45 -6.30
C HIS A 46 4.63 -38.95 -5.63
N ILE A 47 4.88 -37.65 -5.72
CA ILE A 47 5.98 -37.01 -5.01
C ILE A 47 5.44 -36.36 -3.75
N GLU A 48 6.08 -36.62 -2.61
CA GLU A 48 5.84 -35.94 -1.35
C GLU A 48 5.95 -34.42 -1.53
N GLN A 49 4.92 -33.72 -1.07
CA GLN A 49 4.98 -32.29 -0.86
C GLN A 49 5.62 -32.06 0.50
N VAL A 50 6.79 -31.45 0.49
CA VAL A 50 7.56 -31.18 1.70
C VAL A 50 7.62 -29.69 1.92
N GLU A 51 7.10 -29.25 3.06
CA GLU A 51 7.33 -27.92 3.59
C GLU A 51 8.59 -27.92 4.45
N LEU A 52 9.43 -26.90 4.30
CA LEU A 52 10.65 -26.74 5.08
C LEU A 52 10.38 -25.72 6.19
N ILE A 53 10.22 -26.22 7.42
CA ILE A 53 9.97 -25.38 8.59
C ILE A 53 11.33 -24.94 9.15
N PRO A 54 11.62 -23.63 9.22
CA PRO A 54 12.86 -23.15 9.82
C PRO A 54 12.84 -23.33 11.34
N SER A 55 13.97 -23.70 11.92
CA SER A 55 14.17 -23.80 13.38
C SER A 55 13.99 -22.49 14.14
N VAL A 56 14.14 -21.36 13.45
CA VAL A 56 13.95 -20.03 14.01
C VAL A 56 12.87 -19.32 13.21
N THR A 57 11.89 -18.75 13.91
CA THR A 57 10.85 -17.93 13.30
C THR A 57 11.47 -16.80 12.48
N GLN A 58 10.91 -16.55 11.30
CA GLN A 58 11.38 -15.51 10.38
C GLN A 58 12.89 -15.55 10.09
N TRP A 59 13.49 -16.76 10.15
CA TRP A 59 14.92 -16.97 9.91
C TRP A 59 15.83 -16.14 10.82
N GLY A 60 15.35 -15.74 12.00
CA GLY A 60 16.08 -14.93 12.97
C GLY A 60 16.07 -13.42 12.71
N TYR A 61 15.35 -12.95 11.69
CA TYR A 61 15.01 -11.53 11.55
C TYR A 61 13.89 -11.16 12.52
N THR A 62 13.90 -9.92 12.99
CA THR A 62 12.78 -9.37 13.76
C THR A 62 11.70 -8.83 12.84
N ASP A 63 10.45 -8.79 13.31
CA ASP A 63 9.32 -8.19 12.59
C ASP A 63 9.65 -6.77 12.13
N ARG A 64 10.25 -5.98 13.02
CA ARG A 64 10.71 -4.62 12.72
C ARG A 64 11.71 -4.57 11.57
N GLN A 65 12.72 -5.44 11.55
CA GLN A 65 13.69 -5.47 10.46
C GLN A 65 13.05 -5.80 9.11
N LEU A 66 12.10 -6.73 9.09
CA LEU A 66 11.37 -7.11 7.88
C LEU A 66 10.39 -6.02 7.45
N PHE A 67 9.74 -5.36 8.40
CA PHE A 67 8.83 -4.24 8.13
C PHE A 67 9.57 -3.00 7.61
N ASP A 68 10.78 -2.74 8.12
CA ASP A 68 11.65 -1.63 7.70
C ASP A 68 12.20 -1.82 6.28
N LEU A 69 12.00 -2.98 5.64
CA LEU A 69 12.28 -3.16 4.22
C LEU A 69 11.35 -2.34 3.32
N GLY A 70 10.26 -1.81 3.87
CA GLY A 70 9.35 -0.90 3.18
C GLY A 70 8.38 -1.58 2.20
N PHE A 71 8.30 -2.91 2.20
CA PHE A 71 7.29 -3.62 1.41
C PHE A 71 5.98 -3.69 2.21
N ARG A 72 4.90 -3.13 1.66
CA ARG A 72 3.55 -3.15 2.23
C ARG A 72 2.59 -4.02 1.42
N SER A 73 2.94 -4.35 0.17
CA SER A 73 2.17 -5.22 -0.70
C SER A 73 3.04 -6.11 -1.60
N GLU A 74 2.41 -7.12 -2.21
CA GLU A 74 3.05 -7.94 -3.24
C GLU A 74 3.40 -7.10 -4.48
N GLU A 75 2.60 -6.09 -4.80
CA GLU A 75 2.83 -5.18 -5.93
C GLU A 75 4.09 -4.32 -5.71
N GLU A 76 4.26 -3.75 -4.53
CA GLU A 76 5.49 -3.01 -4.16
C GLU A 76 6.71 -3.94 -4.18
N THR A 77 6.54 -5.18 -3.71
CA THR A 77 7.59 -6.20 -3.77
C THR A 77 7.96 -6.52 -5.23
N MET A 78 6.97 -6.62 -6.12
CA MET A 78 7.19 -6.81 -7.56
C MET A 78 7.90 -5.61 -8.16
N ALA A 79 7.45 -4.38 -7.88
CA ALA A 79 8.05 -3.16 -8.40
C ALA A 79 9.55 -3.10 -8.04
N TYR A 80 9.89 -3.35 -6.78
CA TYR A 80 11.30 -3.43 -6.34
C TYR A 80 12.08 -4.55 -7.02
N VAL A 81 11.49 -5.75 -7.20
CA VAL A 81 12.15 -6.86 -7.91
C VAL A 81 12.42 -6.50 -9.37
N LEU A 82 11.49 -5.84 -10.04
CA LEU A 82 11.63 -5.37 -11.42
C LEU A 82 12.72 -4.31 -11.54
N GLU A 83 12.69 -3.31 -10.65
CA GLU A 83 13.70 -2.26 -10.59
C GLU A 83 15.10 -2.84 -10.37
N ARG A 84 15.25 -3.72 -9.37
CA ARG A 84 16.57 -4.23 -8.96
C ARG A 84 17.16 -5.30 -9.88
N PHE A 85 16.34 -6.21 -10.40
CA PHE A 85 16.84 -7.40 -11.14
C PHE A 85 16.52 -7.38 -12.64
N PHE A 86 15.72 -6.42 -13.11
CA PHE A 86 15.22 -6.38 -14.49
C PHE A 86 15.21 -4.96 -15.08
N ASP A 87 16.06 -4.05 -14.59
CA ASP A 87 16.24 -2.70 -15.11
C ASP A 87 14.95 -1.86 -15.14
N GLY A 88 14.03 -2.10 -14.19
CA GLY A 88 12.73 -1.41 -14.11
C GLY A 88 11.74 -1.79 -15.20
N LYS A 89 12.03 -2.81 -16.01
CA LYS A 89 11.15 -3.24 -17.10
C LYS A 89 9.82 -3.77 -16.57
N GLU A 90 8.74 -3.42 -17.26
CA GLU A 90 7.40 -3.88 -16.92
C GLU A 90 7.27 -5.40 -17.08
N LYS A 91 6.48 -6.05 -16.23
CA LYS A 91 6.37 -7.52 -16.15
C LYS A 91 6.01 -8.18 -17.49
N TRP A 92 5.21 -7.52 -18.33
CA TRP A 92 4.81 -8.02 -19.65
C TRP A 92 5.94 -7.97 -20.69
N SER A 93 6.90 -7.06 -20.54
CA SER A 93 8.05 -6.91 -21.45
C SER A 93 9.18 -7.92 -21.21
N LEU A 94 9.10 -8.72 -20.14
CA LEU A 94 10.19 -9.63 -19.73
C LEU A 94 10.30 -10.92 -20.53
N GLY A 95 9.31 -11.27 -21.35
CA GLY A 95 9.26 -12.53 -22.10
C GLY A 95 9.50 -13.76 -21.20
N LYS A 96 10.51 -14.58 -21.53
CA LYS A 96 10.88 -15.80 -20.77
C LYS A 96 11.29 -15.51 -19.32
N LYS A 97 11.72 -14.29 -18.98
CA LYS A 97 12.15 -13.91 -17.63
C LYS A 97 10.98 -13.61 -16.67
N LYS A 98 9.74 -13.51 -17.17
CA LYS A 98 8.53 -13.25 -16.36
C LYS A 98 8.35 -14.26 -15.22
N ALA A 99 8.62 -15.54 -15.49
CA ALA A 99 8.54 -16.59 -14.48
C ALA A 99 9.56 -16.39 -13.34
N THR A 100 10.75 -15.89 -13.66
CA THR A 100 11.79 -15.60 -12.66
C THR A 100 11.41 -14.43 -11.78
N ALA A 101 10.85 -13.36 -12.35
CA ALA A 101 10.34 -12.22 -11.60
C ALA A 101 9.25 -12.65 -10.61
N THR A 102 8.21 -13.34 -11.09
CA THR A 102 7.14 -13.87 -10.23
C THR A 102 7.67 -14.79 -9.13
N ARG A 103 8.61 -15.69 -9.43
CA ARG A 103 9.20 -16.58 -8.40
C ARG A 103 9.96 -15.81 -7.32
N ARG A 104 10.69 -14.75 -7.69
CA ARG A 104 11.41 -13.90 -6.73
C ARG A 104 10.43 -13.11 -5.87
N THR A 105 9.44 -12.47 -6.48
CA THR A 105 8.40 -11.72 -5.78
C THR A 105 7.64 -12.61 -4.80
N ASN A 106 7.11 -13.75 -5.25
CA ASN A 106 6.32 -14.64 -4.38
C ASN A 106 7.18 -15.15 -3.22
N ARG A 107 8.44 -15.52 -3.48
CA ARG A 107 9.36 -15.96 -2.43
C ARG A 107 9.62 -14.86 -1.41
N LEU A 108 9.89 -13.64 -1.87
CA LEU A 108 10.20 -12.52 -0.99
C LEU A 108 8.95 -12.12 -0.18
N TRP A 109 7.80 -11.99 -0.84
CA TRP A 109 6.54 -11.61 -0.23
C TRP A 109 6.06 -12.62 0.81
N GLN A 110 6.06 -13.92 0.50
CA GLN A 110 5.67 -14.98 1.45
C GLN A 110 6.50 -14.96 2.74
N ARG A 111 7.73 -14.44 2.69
CA ARG A 111 8.64 -14.37 3.83
C ARG A 111 8.45 -13.11 4.67
N ILE A 112 7.98 -12.03 4.05
CA ILE A 112 7.85 -10.71 4.68
C ILE A 112 6.41 -10.42 5.09
N SER A 113 5.42 -10.94 4.37
CA SER A 113 4.00 -10.66 4.59
C SER A 113 3.52 -10.98 6.01
N PRO A 114 3.95 -12.07 6.67
CA PRO A 114 3.53 -12.32 8.05
C PRO A 114 4.03 -11.23 9.00
N ALA A 115 5.29 -10.83 8.87
CA ALA A 115 5.88 -9.77 9.70
C ALA A 115 5.20 -8.41 9.47
N VAL A 116 4.89 -8.10 8.21
CA VAL A 116 4.16 -6.89 7.84
C VAL A 116 2.76 -6.89 8.46
N SER A 117 2.02 -7.99 8.31
CA SER A 117 0.68 -8.13 8.86
C SER A 117 0.69 -8.02 10.40
N ASN A 118 1.63 -8.69 11.05
CA ASN A 118 1.78 -8.65 12.51
C ASN A 118 2.09 -7.22 12.97
N THR A 119 3.07 -6.56 12.35
CA THR A 119 3.46 -5.19 12.71
C THR A 119 2.33 -4.18 12.49
N ILE A 120 1.52 -4.30 11.43
CA ILE A 120 0.36 -3.43 11.20
C ILE A 120 -0.77 -3.73 12.21
N SER A 121 -0.95 -5.01 12.56
CA SER A 121 -1.97 -5.45 13.51
C SER A 121 -1.65 -5.01 14.94
N GLU A 122 -0.43 -5.25 15.40
CA GLU A 122 0.06 -4.87 16.73
C GLU A 122 0.27 -3.35 16.82
N GLY A 123 0.83 -2.75 15.77
CA GLY A 123 1.31 -1.38 15.81
C GLY A 123 2.63 -1.26 16.58
N GLY A 124 2.99 -0.03 16.95
CA GLY A 124 4.17 0.24 17.75
C GLY A 124 4.47 1.73 17.82
N VAL A 125 5.58 2.08 18.46
CA VAL A 125 6.01 3.47 18.56
C VAL A 125 6.41 3.98 17.17
N GLY A 126 5.66 4.94 16.63
CA GLY A 126 5.95 5.49 15.32
C GLY A 126 4.79 6.24 14.69
N ILE A 127 4.74 6.18 13.37
CA ILE A 127 3.85 7.00 12.55
C ILE A 127 2.63 6.18 12.14
N TYR A 128 1.47 6.76 12.39
CA TYR A 128 0.19 6.23 11.99
C TYR A 128 -0.45 7.14 10.95
N LYS A 129 -0.99 6.53 9.90
CA LYS A 129 -1.82 7.17 8.89
C LYS A 129 -3.26 7.20 9.38
N VAL A 130 -3.88 8.36 9.32
CA VAL A 130 -5.30 8.55 9.61
C VAL A 130 -6.07 8.66 8.31
N ARG A 131 -7.09 7.82 8.17
CA ARG A 131 -7.96 7.79 7.00
C ARG A 131 -9.41 8.07 7.38
N GLY A 132 -10.10 8.86 6.57
CA GLY A 132 -11.55 9.06 6.67
C GLY A 132 -12.34 7.98 5.94
N SER A 133 -11.82 7.56 4.78
CA SER A 133 -12.35 6.48 3.94
C SER A 133 -11.21 5.65 3.34
N TYR A 134 -11.51 4.61 2.55
CA TYR A 134 -10.49 3.75 1.96
C TYR A 134 -9.47 4.52 1.10
N HIS A 135 -9.95 5.52 0.35
CA HIS A 135 -9.14 6.34 -0.57
C HIS A 135 -8.71 7.69 0.01
N TRP A 136 -9.25 8.10 1.16
CA TRP A 136 -9.02 9.44 1.70
C TRP A 136 -8.14 9.41 2.93
N THR A 137 -6.93 9.97 2.78
CA THR A 137 -5.99 10.20 3.88
C THR A 137 -6.22 11.59 4.44
N ILE A 138 -6.45 11.68 5.74
CA ILE A 138 -6.65 12.96 6.43
C ILE A 138 -5.29 13.54 6.84
N GLY A 139 -4.39 12.69 7.35
CA GLY A 139 -3.06 13.09 7.76
C GLY A 139 -2.34 11.97 8.50
N TYR A 140 -1.23 12.32 9.13
CA TYR A 140 -0.35 11.43 9.87
C TYR A 140 -0.19 11.92 11.31
N LEU A 141 -0.05 10.98 12.23
CA LEU A 141 0.22 11.25 13.64
C LEU A 141 1.34 10.37 14.17
N TYR A 142 2.05 10.89 15.17
CA TYR A 142 2.98 10.10 15.96
C TYR A 142 2.24 9.55 17.18
N ALA A 143 2.46 8.28 17.51
CA ALA A 143 1.93 7.66 18.72
C ALA A 143 2.89 6.56 19.22
N THR A 144 2.80 6.27 20.52
CA THR A 144 3.56 5.19 21.16
C THR A 144 2.88 3.84 21.06
N SER A 145 1.55 3.84 20.86
CA SER A 145 0.75 2.63 20.69
C SER A 145 -0.40 2.83 19.70
N LYS A 146 -1.01 1.73 19.28
CA LYS A 146 -2.16 1.73 18.36
C LYS A 146 -3.40 2.35 19.01
N GLU A 147 -3.57 2.14 20.31
CA GLU A 147 -4.66 2.68 21.13
C GLU A 147 -4.54 4.19 21.25
N GLU A 148 -3.34 4.69 21.57
CA GLU A 148 -3.06 6.12 21.60
C GLU A 148 -3.31 6.75 20.23
N ALA A 149 -2.85 6.10 19.15
CA ALA A 149 -3.11 6.56 17.79
C ALA A 149 -4.61 6.71 17.50
N LYS A 150 -5.44 5.74 17.92
CA LYS A 150 -6.91 5.79 17.74
C LYS A 150 -7.53 6.96 18.52
N ILE A 151 -7.13 7.15 19.78
CA ILE A 151 -7.65 8.23 20.62
C ILE A 151 -7.27 9.59 20.04
N ALA A 152 -5.99 9.77 19.69
CA ALA A 152 -5.48 10.99 19.06
C ALA A 152 -6.18 11.27 17.72
N ALA A 153 -6.35 10.25 16.87
CA ALA A 153 -7.05 10.40 15.60
C ALA A 153 -8.50 10.86 15.79
N LYS A 154 -9.20 10.30 16.77
CA LYS A 154 -10.57 10.70 17.11
C LYS A 154 -10.63 12.13 17.64
N LEU A 155 -9.69 12.52 18.52
CA LEU A 155 -9.63 13.86 19.09
C LEU A 155 -9.34 14.93 18.02
N TYR A 156 -8.33 14.69 17.18
CA TYR A 156 -7.85 15.69 16.22
C TYR A 156 -8.58 15.68 14.89
N PHE A 157 -9.11 14.53 14.44
CA PHE A 157 -9.71 14.40 13.11
C PHE A 157 -11.15 13.92 13.13
N GLY A 158 -11.72 13.59 14.30
CA GLY A 158 -13.09 13.07 14.39
C GLY A 158 -14.15 14.01 13.81
N TYR A 159 -13.92 15.34 13.89
CA TYR A 159 -14.86 16.32 13.35
C TYR A 159 -14.89 16.39 11.81
N LEU A 160 -13.86 15.87 11.12
CA LEU A 160 -13.76 15.89 9.66
C LEU A 160 -14.57 14.78 8.98
N ILE A 161 -15.05 13.80 9.75
CA ILE A 161 -15.74 12.61 9.22
C ILE A 161 -17.28 12.74 9.35
N LYS A 162 -17.77 13.92 9.75
CA LYS A 162 -19.21 14.16 9.89
C LYS A 162 -19.92 14.01 8.54
N GLY A 163 -20.82 13.04 8.44
CA GLY A 163 -21.77 12.89 7.33
C GLY A 163 -21.52 11.70 6.39
N ASP A 164 -20.47 10.92 6.57
CA ASP A 164 -20.27 9.71 5.77
C ASP A 164 -21.05 8.53 6.37
N LYS A 165 -22.03 7.99 5.62
CA LYS A 165 -22.89 6.87 6.07
C LYS A 165 -22.10 5.61 6.45
N TYR A 166 -20.85 5.50 6.02
CA TYR A 166 -20.04 4.28 6.11
C TYR A 166 -18.85 4.37 7.08
N SER A 167 -18.63 5.52 7.72
CA SER A 167 -17.49 5.72 8.61
C SER A 167 -17.88 6.58 9.81
N THR A 168 -18.09 5.94 10.95
CA THR A 168 -18.39 6.65 12.21
C THR A 168 -17.13 7.20 12.88
N TRP A 169 -15.94 6.70 12.52
CA TRP A 169 -14.68 7.04 13.19
C TRP A 169 -13.48 7.01 12.23
N PRO A 170 -12.48 7.88 12.46
CA PRO A 170 -11.23 7.83 11.70
C PRO A 170 -10.53 6.49 11.90
N ARG A 171 -10.06 5.90 10.80
CA ARG A 171 -9.28 4.66 10.82
C ARG A 171 -7.81 4.99 10.95
N THR A 172 -7.11 4.27 11.82
CA THR A 172 -5.66 4.39 11.99
C THR A 172 -4.94 3.14 11.49
N GLU A 173 -3.84 3.37 10.78
CA GLU A 173 -2.99 2.31 10.22
C GLU A 173 -1.54 2.63 10.52
N PHE A 174 -0.79 1.66 11.04
CA PHE A 174 0.64 1.84 11.32
C PHE A 174 1.43 1.84 10.00
N VAL A 175 2.26 2.86 9.78
CA VAL A 175 2.98 3.06 8.51
C VAL A 175 4.44 2.66 8.62
N ARG A 176 5.13 3.24 9.62
CA ARG A 176 6.57 3.07 9.83
C ARG A 176 6.94 3.46 11.25
N PHE A 177 7.99 2.83 11.76
CA PHE A 177 8.74 3.37 12.89
C PHE A 177 9.38 4.70 12.46
N GLY A 178 9.40 5.68 13.36
CA GLY A 178 9.89 7.01 13.04
C GLY A 178 9.81 7.95 14.23
N THR A 179 10.01 9.22 13.97
CA THR A 179 10.02 10.31 14.95
C THR A 179 8.91 11.31 14.68
N VAL A 180 8.73 12.27 15.59
CA VAL A 180 7.79 13.39 15.39
C VAL A 180 8.18 14.24 14.17
N SER A 181 9.48 14.41 13.90
CA SER A 181 9.96 15.16 12.73
C SER A 181 9.45 14.55 11.43
N ASP A 182 9.52 13.22 11.31
CA ASP A 182 9.05 12.49 10.13
C ASP A 182 7.55 12.69 9.86
N VAL A 183 6.75 12.96 10.91
CA VAL A 183 5.31 13.24 10.78
C VAL A 183 5.07 14.63 10.22
N LEU A 184 5.92 15.61 10.56
CA LEU A 184 5.82 16.96 10.03
C LEU A 184 6.03 16.97 8.52
N ASP A 185 7.03 16.24 8.03
CA ASP A 185 7.33 16.13 6.60
C ASP A 185 6.15 15.49 5.83
N LEU A 186 5.64 14.35 6.34
CA LEU A 186 4.48 13.66 5.74
C LEU A 186 3.21 14.53 5.75
N ASN A 187 2.99 15.30 6.83
CA ASN A 187 1.86 16.22 6.89
C ASN A 187 2.07 17.44 5.98
N ALA A 188 3.30 17.89 5.74
CA ALA A 188 3.60 18.95 4.78
C ALA A 188 3.27 18.51 3.34
N GLU A 189 3.68 17.31 2.95
CA GLU A 189 3.32 16.69 1.67
C GLU A 189 1.79 16.54 1.53
N THR A 190 1.12 16.07 2.58
CA THR A 190 -0.35 15.93 2.59
C THR A 190 -1.04 17.27 2.41
N LYS A 191 -0.57 18.32 3.11
CA LYS A 191 -1.09 19.69 2.95
C LYS A 191 -0.89 20.22 1.52
N ALA A 192 0.27 19.98 0.92
CA ALA A 192 0.56 20.37 -0.45
C ALA A 192 -0.39 19.68 -1.45
N SER A 193 -0.64 18.37 -1.27
CA SER A 193 -1.62 17.62 -2.07
C SER A 193 -3.03 18.22 -1.94
N ILE A 194 -3.49 18.48 -0.71
CA ILE A 194 -4.81 19.08 -0.46
C ILE A 194 -4.92 20.47 -1.10
N ALA A 195 -3.87 21.29 -1.03
CA ALA A 195 -3.86 22.60 -1.70
C ALA A 195 -3.99 22.46 -3.23
N GLY A 196 -3.33 21.46 -3.82
CA GLY A 196 -3.50 21.09 -5.23
C GLY A 196 -4.93 20.68 -5.57
N ASP A 197 -5.55 19.84 -4.75
CA ASP A 197 -6.95 19.42 -4.91
C ASP A 197 -7.92 20.60 -4.82
N ILE A 198 -7.73 21.50 -3.87
CA ILE A 198 -8.54 22.72 -3.74
C ILE A 198 -8.42 23.57 -5.01
N THR A 199 -7.21 23.72 -5.55
CA THR A 199 -6.97 24.50 -6.75
C THR A 199 -7.67 23.89 -7.97
N ARG A 200 -7.56 22.56 -8.14
CA ARG A 200 -8.29 21.82 -9.20
C ARG A 200 -9.80 21.96 -9.06
N ALA A 201 -10.32 21.81 -7.84
CA ALA A 201 -11.74 21.94 -7.57
C ALA A 201 -12.26 23.35 -7.89
N LYS A 202 -11.50 24.40 -7.51
CA LYS A 202 -11.84 25.79 -7.86
C LYS A 202 -11.89 26.01 -9.38
N SER A 203 -10.90 25.50 -10.11
CA SER A 203 -10.91 25.56 -11.58
C SER A 203 -12.15 24.87 -12.15
N ARG A 204 -12.47 23.67 -11.66
CA ARG A 204 -13.63 22.92 -12.13
C ARG A 204 -14.96 23.64 -11.84
N ILE A 205 -15.07 24.32 -10.70
CA ILE A 205 -16.23 25.15 -10.36
C ILE A 205 -16.41 26.27 -11.39
N GLU A 206 -15.33 26.95 -11.77
CA GLU A 206 -15.40 28.03 -12.77
C GLU A 206 -15.79 27.51 -14.15
N ASP A 207 -15.26 26.37 -14.58
CA ASP A 207 -15.69 25.74 -15.84
C ASP A 207 -17.17 25.39 -15.84
N LEU A 208 -17.66 24.80 -14.74
CA LEU A 208 -19.07 24.44 -14.58
C LEU A 208 -19.98 25.68 -14.56
N LYS A 209 -19.55 26.80 -13.97
CA LYS A 209 -20.31 28.06 -14.00
C LYS A 209 -20.49 28.57 -15.43
N LYS A 210 -19.43 28.56 -16.25
CA LYS A 210 -19.50 28.96 -17.67
C LYS A 210 -20.42 28.05 -18.48
N GLU A 211 -20.40 26.76 -18.20
CA GLU A 211 -21.29 25.79 -18.82
C GLU A 211 -22.76 26.08 -18.47
N ILE A 212 -23.06 26.34 -17.20
CA ILE A 212 -24.41 26.75 -16.74
C ILE A 212 -24.86 28.04 -17.43
N GLU A 213 -23.99 29.05 -17.54
CA GLU A 213 -24.31 30.31 -18.23
C GLU A 213 -24.66 30.07 -19.71
N THR A 214 -23.87 29.24 -20.40
CA THR A 214 -24.12 28.87 -21.80
C THR A 214 -25.46 28.15 -21.97
N LEU A 215 -25.78 27.24 -21.05
CA LEU A 215 -27.07 26.53 -21.05
C LEU A 215 -28.25 27.47 -20.78
N ASN A 216 -28.09 28.44 -19.88
CA ASN A 216 -29.11 29.45 -19.60
C ASN A 216 -29.38 30.33 -20.84
N ILE A 217 -28.34 30.83 -21.51
CA ILE A 217 -28.47 31.61 -22.75
C ILE A 217 -29.23 30.80 -23.81
N ARG A 218 -28.85 29.53 -23.98
CA ARG A 218 -29.53 28.64 -24.93
C ARG A 218 -31.00 28.42 -24.57
N SER A 219 -31.31 28.21 -23.28
CA SER A 219 -32.69 28.05 -22.83
C SER A 219 -33.52 29.32 -23.07
N SER A 220 -32.96 30.50 -22.80
CA SER A 220 -33.64 31.77 -23.06
C SER A 220 -33.89 32.00 -24.55
N ALA A 221 -32.91 31.68 -25.40
CA ALA A 221 -33.07 31.78 -26.85
C ALA A 221 -34.19 30.85 -27.36
N LEU A 222 -34.28 29.62 -26.86
CA LEU A 222 -35.36 28.69 -27.21
C LEU A 222 -36.73 29.22 -26.78
N ALA A 223 -36.85 29.77 -25.56
CA ALA A 223 -38.09 30.37 -25.08
C ALA A 223 -38.54 31.57 -25.93
N MET A 224 -37.59 32.39 -26.40
CA MET A 224 -37.89 33.49 -27.33
C MET A 224 -38.42 32.98 -28.67
N VAL A 225 -37.80 31.93 -29.23
CA VAL A 225 -38.26 31.31 -30.49
C VAL A 225 -39.66 30.72 -30.32
N GLU A 226 -39.94 30.04 -29.21
CA GLU A 226 -41.26 29.49 -28.89
C GLU A 226 -42.33 30.60 -28.79
N SER A 227 -42.03 31.71 -28.11
CA SER A 227 -42.93 32.87 -28.03
C SER A 227 -43.26 33.45 -29.41
N GLN A 228 -42.26 33.57 -30.30
CA GLN A 228 -42.46 34.08 -31.65
C GLN A 228 -43.32 33.15 -32.51
N GLN A 229 -43.21 31.84 -32.32
CA GLN A 229 -44.03 30.86 -33.04
C GLN A 229 -45.49 30.94 -32.59
N LEU A 230 -45.74 31.06 -31.29
CA LEU A 230 -47.10 31.22 -30.75
C LEU A 230 -47.76 32.52 -31.22
N GLU A 231 -47.02 33.63 -31.33
CA GLU A 231 -47.53 34.88 -31.88
C GLU A 231 -47.87 34.80 -33.37
N ALA A 232 -47.15 33.98 -34.14
CA ALA A 232 -47.40 33.80 -35.58
C ALA A 232 -48.62 32.91 -35.89
N GLU A 233 -49.10 32.13 -34.91
CA GLU A 233 -50.31 31.30 -35.03
C GLU A 233 -51.61 32.06 -34.71
N LEU A 234 -51.52 33.28 -34.15
CA LEU A 234 -52.64 34.18 -33.84
C LEU A 234 -52.98 35.12 -35.01
#